data_AF-A0A7W0HMP5-F1
#
_entry.id   AF-A0A7W0HMP5-F1
#
_cell.length_a   1.000
_cell.length_b   1.000
_cell.length_c   1.000
_cell.angle_alpha   90.00
_cell.angle_beta   90.00
_cell.angle_gamma   90.00
#
_symmetry.space_group_name_H-M   'P 1'
#
loop_
_entity.id
_entity.type
_entity.pdbx_description
1 polymer ?
#
loop_
_entity_poly.entity_id
_entity_poly.type
_entity_poly.pdbx_seq_one_letter_code
_entity_poly.pdbx_strand_id
1 'polypeptide(L)'
;MTLPALAAGLMTTQGDGTLIITGGRQPRVFTGAAATRVLPRLLPLLDGHHTAEQIARRLELPAVQVAEIVALLDSSGLLDHDPDISGPAGPFWSRLGDPRGSAGVRRALSSDVLHVATSGPLAALLEADLRATGVALSPAVVDDPAPWWRRGTTVLPVTADGHHLDLGPLLRPGHSLCPACLAASRKAGPVPPEAANLAAALATAEVVALLLGHAPLLTGRRLHRIDLRTFEQHSLEVPPEPDCPTCDVPGDTIARHEWLVRRAPWDRPVEEEPDRWRDADLGSSPRFPLPDALAGLIRAACDRPALDTYLVGAAGLPYPVHRYSPRDDVLIATRADVSAVEPPDDLPAGATAWLVLVATPGRLHAAHGEAALRRSFLRAGRVLARLPATGAHHLVWTLRVPDGLRELLELDRGREQVAAVVGVYER
;
A
#
# COMPACT_ATOMS: atom_id res chain seq x y z
N MET A 1 -19.99 -19.40 -7.23
CA MET A 1 -18.88 -19.13 -6.30
C MET A 1 -17.62 -19.64 -6.96
N THR A 2 -16.59 -18.80 -7.06
CA THR A 2 -15.26 -19.20 -7.50
C THR A 2 -14.65 -20.17 -6.48
N LEU A 3 -13.97 -21.20 -6.98
CA LEU A 3 -13.33 -22.21 -6.13
C LEU A 3 -12.05 -21.61 -5.54
N PRO A 4 -11.76 -21.81 -4.23
CA PRO A 4 -10.61 -21.19 -3.60
C PRO A 4 -9.31 -21.79 -4.15
N ALA A 5 -8.43 -20.94 -4.67
CA ALA A 5 -7.08 -21.31 -5.06
C ALA A 5 -6.07 -20.50 -4.24
N LEU A 6 -5.02 -21.15 -3.75
CA LEU A 6 -3.89 -20.47 -3.14
C LEU A 6 -3.17 -19.65 -4.22
N ALA A 7 -2.78 -18.42 -3.88
CA ALA A 7 -2.00 -17.61 -4.80
C ALA A 7 -0.70 -18.33 -5.17
N ALA A 8 -0.35 -18.29 -6.46
CA ALA A 8 0.83 -18.96 -6.97
C ALA A 8 2.12 -18.28 -6.50
N GLY A 9 3.19 -19.06 -6.30
CA GLY A 9 4.48 -18.53 -5.85
C GLY A 9 4.57 -18.19 -4.36
N LEU A 10 3.59 -18.59 -3.56
CA LEU A 10 3.66 -18.54 -2.11
C LEU A 10 4.57 -19.67 -1.57
N MET A 11 5.31 -19.37 -0.51
CA MET A 11 6.16 -20.32 0.21
C MET A 11 5.71 -20.43 1.66
N THR A 12 5.59 -21.66 2.15
CA THR A 12 5.17 -21.97 3.52
C THR A 12 6.33 -22.49 4.35
N THR A 13 6.53 -21.94 5.55
CA THR A 13 7.56 -22.38 6.50
C THR A 13 6.92 -22.66 7.86
N GLN A 14 7.27 -23.76 8.51
CA GLN A 14 6.73 -24.14 9.83
C GLN A 14 7.84 -24.12 10.88
N GLY A 15 7.54 -23.60 12.08
CA GLY A 15 8.46 -23.59 13.21
C GLY A 15 7.80 -23.13 14.51
N ASP A 16 8.22 -23.68 15.65
CA ASP A 16 7.85 -23.23 17.02
C ASP A 16 6.36 -22.89 17.26
N GLY A 17 5.44 -23.72 16.74
CA GLY A 17 4.01 -23.49 16.94
C GLY A 17 3.39 -22.48 15.95
N THR A 18 4.13 -22.09 14.92
CA THR A 18 3.75 -21.08 13.92
C THR A 18 3.85 -21.61 12.48
N LEU A 19 3.06 -21.01 11.61
CA LEU A 19 3.13 -21.19 10.16
C LEU A 19 3.32 -19.81 9.52
N ILE A 20 4.39 -19.66 8.76
CA ILE A 20 4.72 -18.45 8.03
C ILE A 20 4.44 -18.69 6.55
N ILE A 21 3.70 -17.78 5.92
CA ILE A 21 3.45 -17.78 4.48
C ILE A 21 4.11 -16.52 3.90
N THR A 22 5.02 -16.71 2.96
CA THR A 22 5.80 -15.65 2.31
C THR A 22 5.58 -15.66 0.80
N GLY A 23 5.98 -14.57 0.13
CA GLY A 23 5.80 -14.41 -1.32
C GLY A 23 4.53 -13.63 -1.71
N GLY A 24 3.59 -13.41 -0.79
CA GLY A 24 2.47 -12.47 -1.01
C GLY A 24 2.92 -11.01 -0.86
N ARG A 25 1.95 -10.07 -0.86
CA ARG A 25 2.21 -8.64 -0.63
C ARG A 25 2.97 -8.38 0.67
N GLN A 26 2.68 -9.18 1.70
CA GLN A 26 3.35 -9.17 2.98
C GLN A 26 3.50 -10.62 3.50
N PRO A 27 4.58 -10.93 4.23
CA PRO A 27 4.64 -12.15 5.01
C PRO A 27 3.47 -12.24 5.98
N ARG A 28 2.83 -13.41 6.08
CA ARG A 28 1.75 -13.68 7.04
C ARG A 28 2.21 -14.73 8.03
N VAL A 29 1.98 -14.47 9.32
CA VAL A 29 2.30 -15.40 10.40
C VAL A 29 1.00 -15.85 11.04
N PHE A 30 0.77 -17.15 11.01
CA PHE A 30 -0.36 -17.80 11.68
C PHE A 30 0.16 -18.55 12.91
N THR A 31 -0.54 -18.43 14.03
CA THR A 31 -0.15 -19.07 15.29
C THR A 31 -1.25 -19.99 15.81
N GLY A 32 -0.88 -20.91 16.70
CA GLY A 32 -1.81 -21.79 17.40
C GLY A 32 -2.05 -23.14 16.73
N ALA A 33 -2.96 -23.93 17.32
CA ALA A 33 -3.19 -25.32 16.92
C ALA A 33 -3.73 -25.45 15.49
N ALA A 34 -4.60 -24.53 15.07
CA ALA A 34 -5.12 -24.52 13.70
C ALA A 34 -4.00 -24.24 12.68
N ALA A 35 -3.11 -23.28 12.99
CA ALA A 35 -1.99 -22.93 12.11
C ALA A 35 -0.99 -24.06 11.91
N THR A 36 -0.78 -24.90 12.93
CA THR A 36 0.20 -26.00 12.87
C THR A 36 -0.39 -27.34 12.46
N ARG A 37 -1.67 -27.60 12.72
CA ARG A 37 -2.30 -28.91 12.45
C ARG A 37 -3.26 -28.90 11.27
N VAL A 38 -3.93 -27.78 11.02
CA VAL A 38 -4.99 -27.69 10.01
C VAL A 38 -4.45 -27.04 8.73
N LEU A 39 -3.87 -25.83 8.82
CA LEU A 39 -3.41 -25.10 7.64
C LEU A 39 -2.45 -25.92 6.75
N PRO A 40 -1.43 -26.63 7.26
CA PRO A 40 -0.53 -27.41 6.41
C PRO A 40 -1.21 -28.48 5.57
N ARG A 41 -2.32 -29.04 6.06
CA ARG A 41 -3.12 -30.06 5.37
C ARG A 41 -4.16 -29.42 4.45
N LEU A 42 -4.64 -28.23 4.79
CA LEU A 42 -5.65 -27.49 4.04
C LEU A 42 -5.06 -26.77 2.82
N LEU A 43 -3.89 -26.14 2.94
CA LEU A 43 -3.28 -25.34 1.86
C LEU A 43 -3.11 -26.12 0.54
N PRO A 44 -2.66 -27.40 0.52
CA PRO A 44 -2.56 -28.18 -0.71
C PRO A 44 -3.91 -28.48 -1.37
N LEU A 45 -5.02 -28.32 -0.66
CA LEU A 45 -6.38 -28.53 -1.17
C LEU A 45 -7.03 -27.23 -1.70
N LEU A 46 -6.38 -26.08 -1.51
CA LEU A 46 -6.77 -24.80 -2.12
C LEU A 46 -6.17 -24.72 -3.52
N ASP A 47 -6.61 -25.60 -4.40
CA ASP A 47 -6.07 -25.79 -5.75
C ASP A 47 -6.97 -25.21 -6.84
N GLY A 48 -8.05 -24.52 -6.47
CA GLY A 48 -9.07 -24.03 -7.41
C GLY A 48 -9.99 -25.13 -7.97
N HIS A 49 -9.89 -26.37 -7.49
CA HIS A 49 -10.72 -27.50 -7.94
C HIS A 49 -11.65 -28.03 -6.85
N HIS A 50 -11.34 -27.77 -5.58
CA HIS A 50 -12.14 -28.21 -4.45
C HIS A 50 -12.98 -27.09 -3.82
N THR A 51 -14.25 -27.40 -3.53
CA THR A 51 -15.15 -26.57 -2.71
C THR A 51 -14.79 -26.67 -1.22
N ALA A 52 -15.23 -25.69 -0.42
CA ALA A 52 -15.04 -25.73 1.04
C ALA A 52 -15.63 -26.99 1.68
N GLU A 53 -16.78 -27.48 1.20
CA GLU A 53 -17.42 -28.71 1.68
C GLU A 53 -16.60 -29.97 1.32
N GLN A 54 -16.00 -30.01 0.13
CA GLN A 54 -15.12 -31.11 -0.28
C GLN A 54 -13.84 -31.14 0.57
N ILE A 55 -13.24 -29.96 0.81
CA ILE A 55 -12.06 -29.82 1.69
C ILE A 55 -12.41 -30.27 3.11
N ALA A 56 -13.54 -29.81 3.66
CA ALA A 56 -14.02 -30.17 4.99
C ALA A 56 -14.18 -31.68 5.16
N ARG A 57 -14.84 -32.36 4.20
CA ARG A 57 -14.97 -33.81 4.21
C ARG A 57 -13.61 -34.53 4.19
N ARG A 58 -12.66 -34.03 3.41
CA ARG A 58 -11.33 -34.65 3.27
C ARG A 58 -10.44 -34.46 4.49
N LEU A 59 -10.63 -33.37 5.23
CA LEU A 59 -9.88 -33.07 6.45
C LEU A 59 -10.58 -33.55 7.73
N GLU A 60 -11.80 -34.09 7.62
CA GLU A 60 -12.66 -34.46 8.74
C GLU A 60 -12.95 -33.27 9.68
N LEU A 61 -13.21 -32.10 9.08
CA LEU A 61 -13.52 -30.86 9.79
C LEU A 61 -14.96 -30.39 9.50
N PRO A 62 -15.58 -29.61 10.40
CA PRO A 62 -16.82 -28.92 10.10
C PRO A 62 -16.66 -27.97 8.90
N ALA A 63 -17.64 -27.95 7.99
CA ALA A 63 -17.60 -27.08 6.81
C ALA A 63 -17.52 -25.58 7.17
N VAL A 64 -18.18 -25.17 8.26
CA VAL A 64 -18.11 -23.80 8.79
C VAL A 64 -16.68 -23.42 9.16
N GLN A 65 -15.94 -24.32 9.82
CA GLN A 65 -14.55 -24.07 10.21
C GLN A 65 -13.64 -23.91 8.98
N VAL A 66 -13.84 -24.72 7.93
CA VAL A 66 -13.08 -24.56 6.68
C VAL A 66 -13.43 -23.25 5.98
N ALA A 67 -14.70 -22.87 5.94
CA ALA A 67 -15.13 -21.59 5.37
C ALA A 67 -14.51 -20.39 6.10
N GLU A 68 -14.44 -20.43 7.43
CA GLU A 68 -13.77 -19.40 8.25
C GLU A 68 -12.28 -19.29 7.94
N ILE A 69 -11.59 -20.44 7.81
CA ILE A 69 -10.16 -20.46 7.46
C ILE A 69 -9.94 -19.90 6.04
N VAL A 70 -10.78 -20.30 5.08
CA VAL A 70 -10.71 -19.78 3.70
C VAL A 70 -10.95 -18.27 3.69
N ALA A 71 -11.95 -17.77 4.42
CA ALA A 71 -12.21 -16.34 4.52
C ALA A 71 -11.05 -15.57 5.17
N LEU A 72 -10.36 -16.16 6.16
CA LEU A 72 -9.16 -15.57 6.76
C LEU A 72 -7.99 -15.50 5.76
N LEU A 73 -7.76 -16.57 4.98
CA LEU A 73 -6.72 -16.58 3.96
C LEU A 73 -7.02 -15.59 2.84
N ASP A 74 -8.29 -15.47 2.48
CA ASP A 74 -8.81 -14.51 1.50
C ASP A 74 -8.56 -13.07 1.94
N SER A 75 -9.01 -12.72 3.16
CA SER A 75 -8.79 -11.39 3.72
C SER A 75 -7.30 -11.06 3.88
N SER A 76 -6.47 -12.08 4.08
CA SER A 76 -5.01 -11.96 4.15
C SER A 76 -4.34 -11.72 2.80
N GLY A 77 -5.08 -11.82 1.68
CA GLY A 77 -4.58 -11.67 0.31
C GLY A 77 -3.78 -12.87 -0.19
N LEU A 78 -4.08 -14.07 0.33
CA LEU A 78 -3.35 -15.30 0.01
C LEU A 78 -4.08 -16.18 -1.00
N LEU A 79 -5.29 -15.82 -1.41
CA LEU A 79 -6.07 -16.54 -2.40
C LEU A 79 -6.11 -15.81 -3.74
N ASP A 80 -6.24 -16.58 -4.81
CA ASP A 80 -6.51 -16.11 -6.15
C ASP A 80 -7.90 -16.60 -6.59
N HIS A 81 -8.79 -15.67 -6.91
CA HIS A 81 -10.18 -15.98 -7.26
C HIS A 81 -10.38 -16.42 -8.70
N ASP A 82 -9.41 -16.14 -9.57
CA ASP A 82 -9.47 -16.45 -11.00
C ASP A 82 -8.03 -16.76 -11.47
N PRO A 83 -7.45 -17.91 -11.05
CA PRO A 83 -6.04 -18.20 -11.29
C PRO A 83 -5.72 -18.35 -12.78
N ASP A 84 -4.79 -17.54 -13.28
CA ASP A 84 -4.21 -17.68 -14.60
C ASP A 84 -3.11 -18.74 -14.57
N ILE A 85 -3.42 -19.90 -15.12
CA ILE A 85 -2.46 -20.98 -15.34
C ILE A 85 -1.62 -20.78 -16.61
N SER A 86 -1.80 -19.67 -17.34
CA SER A 86 -1.23 -19.46 -18.65
C SER A 86 -0.04 -18.50 -18.64
N GLY A 87 1.14 -19.01 -18.99
CA GLY A 87 2.34 -18.19 -19.22
C GLY A 87 3.07 -17.75 -17.95
N PRO A 88 4.25 -17.11 -18.11
CA PRO A 88 5.21 -16.91 -17.02
C PRO A 88 4.80 -15.82 -16.02
N ALA A 89 3.89 -14.91 -16.39
CA ALA A 89 3.48 -13.80 -15.54
C ALA A 89 2.36 -14.15 -14.54
N GLY A 90 1.68 -15.29 -14.70
CA GLY A 90 0.58 -15.73 -13.83
C GLY A 90 0.93 -15.70 -12.33
N PRO A 91 2.06 -16.27 -11.89
CA PRO A 91 2.49 -16.19 -10.49
C PRO A 91 2.78 -14.77 -9.99
N PHE A 92 3.17 -13.84 -10.87
CA PHE A 92 3.33 -12.45 -10.47
C PHE A 92 1.98 -11.77 -10.22
N TRP A 93 1.00 -11.98 -11.11
CA TRP A 93 -0.36 -11.46 -10.94
C TRP A 93 -1.07 -12.03 -9.73
N SER A 94 -0.90 -13.32 -9.49
CA SER A 94 -1.49 -14.03 -8.35
C SER A 94 -1.01 -13.42 -7.02
N ARG A 95 0.29 -13.04 -6.94
CA ARG A 95 0.88 -12.40 -5.75
C ARG A 95 0.48 -10.95 -5.55
N LEU A 96 -0.03 -10.27 -6.59
CA LEU A 96 -0.50 -8.89 -6.47
C LEU A 96 -1.75 -8.81 -5.58
N GLY A 97 -2.50 -9.91 -5.43
CA GLY A 97 -3.74 -9.96 -4.66
C GLY A 97 -4.81 -9.03 -5.22
N ASP A 98 -4.86 -8.92 -6.55
CA ASP A 98 -5.87 -8.10 -7.24
C ASP A 98 -7.24 -8.78 -7.13
N PRO A 99 -8.32 -8.05 -6.76
CA PRO A 99 -9.65 -8.63 -6.59
C PRO A 99 -10.21 -9.32 -7.86
N ARG A 100 -9.70 -8.96 -9.04
CA ARG A 100 -10.08 -9.57 -10.32
C ARG A 100 -9.54 -11.01 -10.48
N GLY A 101 -8.60 -11.42 -9.63
CA GLY A 101 -7.79 -12.63 -9.83
C GLY A 101 -6.79 -12.47 -10.99
N SER A 102 -5.81 -13.36 -11.08
CA SER A 102 -4.72 -13.20 -12.05
C SER A 102 -5.17 -13.27 -13.52
N ALA A 103 -6.18 -14.08 -13.86
CA ALA A 103 -6.75 -14.11 -15.20
C ALA A 103 -7.59 -12.87 -15.51
N GLY A 104 -8.27 -12.31 -14.51
CA GLY A 104 -8.95 -11.02 -14.63
C GLY A 104 -7.98 -9.86 -14.83
N VAL A 105 -6.85 -9.86 -14.14
CA VAL A 105 -5.73 -8.91 -14.34
C VAL A 105 -5.23 -8.96 -15.78
N ARG A 106 -4.94 -10.16 -16.30
CA ARG A 106 -4.50 -10.32 -17.68
C ARG A 106 -5.52 -9.80 -18.70
N ARG A 107 -6.81 -10.11 -18.50
CA ARG A 107 -7.89 -9.60 -19.35
C ARG A 107 -7.91 -8.06 -19.35
N ALA A 108 -7.74 -7.44 -18.17
CA ALA A 108 -7.65 -5.99 -18.07
C ALA A 108 -6.45 -5.42 -18.82
N LEU A 109 -5.25 -6.00 -18.68
CA LEU A 109 -4.05 -5.56 -19.40
C LEU A 109 -4.20 -5.69 -20.92
N SER A 110 -4.94 -6.69 -21.40
CA SER A 110 -5.20 -6.88 -22.83
C SER A 110 -6.26 -5.94 -23.42
N SER A 111 -6.99 -5.20 -22.58
CA SER A 111 -8.07 -4.31 -23.02
C SER A 111 -7.59 -2.96 -23.54
N ASP A 112 -6.39 -2.53 -23.11
CA ASP A 112 -5.77 -1.28 -23.54
C ASP A 112 -4.67 -1.55 -24.58
N VAL A 113 -4.60 -0.69 -25.60
CA VAL A 113 -3.53 -0.75 -26.61
C VAL A 113 -2.42 0.22 -26.22
N LEU A 114 -1.23 -0.32 -25.98
CA LEU A 114 -0.04 0.47 -25.73
C LEU A 114 0.76 0.68 -27.02
N HIS A 115 1.22 1.92 -27.20
CA HIS A 115 2.13 2.30 -28.28
C HIS A 115 3.56 2.39 -27.72
N VAL A 116 4.48 1.62 -28.31
CA VAL A 116 5.91 1.66 -27.96
C VAL A 116 6.64 2.45 -29.04
N ALA A 117 7.23 3.57 -28.62
CA ALA A 117 7.90 4.54 -29.48
C ALA A 117 9.41 4.57 -29.18
N THR A 118 10.12 3.51 -29.55
CA THR A 118 11.58 3.40 -29.39
C THR A 118 12.15 2.42 -30.42
N SER A 119 13.47 2.36 -30.56
CA SER A 119 14.17 1.47 -31.49
C SER A 119 15.32 0.75 -30.81
N GLY A 120 15.90 -0.25 -31.50
CA GLY A 120 17.06 -0.99 -31.01
C GLY A 120 16.75 -1.96 -29.85
N PRO A 121 17.76 -2.30 -29.01
CA PRO A 121 17.64 -3.31 -27.97
C PRO A 121 16.55 -3.02 -26.93
N LEU A 122 16.35 -1.74 -26.56
CA LEU A 122 15.30 -1.35 -25.62
C LEU A 122 13.91 -1.68 -26.16
N ALA A 123 13.65 -1.41 -27.44
CA ALA A 123 12.37 -1.73 -28.07
C ALA A 123 12.06 -3.23 -27.99
N ALA A 124 13.04 -4.05 -28.39
CA ALA A 124 12.88 -5.50 -28.41
C ALA A 124 12.61 -6.08 -27.00
N LEU A 125 13.35 -5.62 -25.99
CA LEU A 125 13.17 -6.06 -24.60
C LEU A 125 11.84 -5.58 -24.03
N LEU A 126 11.53 -4.29 -24.18
CA LEU A 126 10.28 -3.70 -23.67
C LEU A 126 9.05 -4.38 -24.30
N GLU A 127 9.05 -4.59 -25.61
CA GLU A 127 7.95 -5.29 -26.26
C GLU A 127 7.83 -6.76 -25.83
N ALA A 128 8.95 -7.45 -25.62
CA ALA A 128 8.94 -8.82 -25.13
C ALA A 128 8.35 -8.91 -23.72
N ASP A 129 8.81 -8.04 -22.82
CA ASP A 129 8.34 -7.98 -21.43
C ASP A 129 6.86 -7.63 -21.36
N LEU A 130 6.42 -6.60 -22.09
CA LEU A 130 5.00 -6.20 -22.13
C LEU A 130 4.11 -7.29 -22.71
N ARG A 131 4.53 -7.98 -23.78
CA ARG A 131 3.77 -9.14 -24.31
C ARG A 131 3.72 -10.28 -23.30
N ALA A 132 4.81 -10.55 -22.58
CA ALA A 132 4.83 -11.57 -21.52
C ALA A 132 3.86 -11.24 -20.38
N THR A 133 3.60 -9.96 -20.13
CA THR A 133 2.58 -9.51 -19.16
C THR A 133 1.14 -9.59 -19.66
N GLY A 134 0.93 -9.81 -20.97
CA GLY A 134 -0.40 -9.86 -21.59
C GLY A 134 -0.92 -8.50 -22.07
N VAL A 135 -0.10 -7.45 -22.06
CA VAL A 135 -0.45 -6.14 -22.59
C VAL A 135 -0.54 -6.20 -24.12
N ALA A 136 -1.60 -5.62 -24.68
CA ALA A 136 -1.74 -5.51 -26.12
C ALA A 136 -0.87 -4.37 -26.66
N LEU A 137 -0.02 -4.68 -27.66
CA LEU A 137 0.89 -3.71 -28.26
C LEU A 137 0.47 -3.37 -29.68
N SER A 138 0.52 -2.08 -30.01
CA SER A 138 0.54 -1.60 -31.38
C SER A 138 1.93 -1.03 -31.67
N PRO A 139 2.61 -1.48 -32.75
CA PRO A 139 3.84 -0.82 -33.17
C PRO A 139 3.53 0.65 -33.49
N ALA A 140 4.42 1.55 -33.08
CA ALA A 140 4.35 2.95 -33.40
C ALA A 140 5.77 3.48 -33.66
N VAL A 141 6.00 4.05 -34.83
CA VAL A 141 7.24 4.80 -35.09
C VAL A 141 6.95 6.24 -34.71
N VAL A 142 7.47 6.68 -33.58
CA VAL A 142 7.24 8.05 -33.10
C VAL A 142 8.51 8.57 -32.45
N ASP A 143 9.09 9.60 -33.05
CA ASP A 143 10.26 10.29 -32.49
C ASP A 143 9.85 11.47 -31.58
N ASP A 144 8.63 12.00 -31.72
CA ASP A 144 8.11 13.13 -30.94
C ASP A 144 6.86 12.72 -30.12
N PRO A 145 6.91 12.76 -28.78
CA PRO A 145 5.74 12.48 -27.92
C PRO A 145 4.68 13.59 -27.93
N ALA A 146 4.97 14.80 -28.42
CA ALA A 146 4.07 15.95 -28.34
C ALA A 146 2.71 15.76 -29.06
N PRO A 147 2.62 15.16 -30.26
CA PRO A 147 1.34 14.88 -30.91
C PRO A 147 0.44 13.95 -30.10
N TRP A 148 1.01 12.95 -29.41
CA TRP A 148 0.26 12.01 -28.58
C TRP A 148 -0.23 12.67 -27.31
N TRP A 149 0.66 13.41 -26.64
CA TRP A 149 0.33 14.19 -25.47
C TRP A 149 -0.81 15.19 -25.77
N ARG A 150 -0.73 15.95 -26.88
CA ARG A 150 -1.79 16.90 -27.28
C ARG A 150 -3.15 16.24 -27.52
N ARG A 151 -3.19 14.95 -27.88
CA ARG A 151 -4.43 14.17 -28.01
C ARG A 151 -4.97 13.65 -26.68
N GLY A 152 -4.35 13.99 -25.55
CA GLY A 152 -4.73 13.51 -24.22
C GLY A 152 -4.12 12.16 -23.85
N THR A 153 -3.19 11.62 -24.65
CA THR A 153 -2.51 10.36 -24.35
C THR A 153 -1.51 10.57 -23.23
N THR A 154 -1.50 9.67 -22.23
CA THR A 154 -0.43 9.65 -21.22
C THR A 154 0.85 9.12 -21.86
N VAL A 155 1.97 9.80 -21.65
CA VAL A 155 3.28 9.38 -22.16
C VAL A 155 4.22 9.07 -21.00
N LEU A 156 4.86 7.90 -21.02
CA LEU A 156 5.96 7.55 -20.11
C LEU A 156 7.29 7.71 -20.86
N PRO A 157 8.04 8.80 -20.65
CA PRO A 157 9.37 8.96 -21.22
C PRO A 157 10.37 8.06 -20.49
N VAL A 158 11.27 7.45 -21.26
CA VAL A 158 12.40 6.66 -20.76
C VAL A 158 13.64 7.13 -21.52
N THR A 159 14.55 7.80 -20.82
CA THR A 159 15.70 8.49 -21.45
C THR A 159 16.96 8.26 -20.64
N ALA A 160 18.13 8.59 -21.19
CA ALA A 160 19.38 8.56 -20.45
C ALA A 160 20.29 9.75 -20.79
N ASP A 161 21.21 10.10 -19.89
CA ASP A 161 22.19 11.17 -20.09
C ASP A 161 23.65 10.74 -19.88
N GLY A 162 24.00 9.58 -20.42
CA GLY A 162 25.35 9.02 -20.41
C GLY A 162 25.71 8.28 -19.12
N HIS A 163 25.35 8.84 -17.96
CA HIS A 163 25.58 8.18 -16.66
C HIS A 163 24.31 7.83 -15.91
N HIS A 164 23.17 8.39 -16.30
CA HIS A 164 21.92 8.16 -15.60
C HIS A 164 20.83 7.67 -16.52
N LEU A 165 19.99 6.80 -15.99
CA LEU A 165 18.70 6.41 -16.56
C LEU A 165 17.61 7.24 -15.89
N ASP A 166 16.77 7.84 -16.72
CA ASP A 166 15.63 8.65 -16.35
C ASP A 166 14.33 7.92 -16.75
N LEU A 167 13.46 7.66 -15.78
CA LEU A 167 12.14 7.09 -15.96
C LEU A 167 11.08 8.11 -15.54
N GLY A 168 10.18 8.46 -16.45
CA GLY A 168 9.13 9.45 -16.20
C GLY A 168 9.60 10.90 -16.33
N PRO A 169 8.83 11.85 -15.78
CA PRO A 169 7.50 11.67 -15.17
C PRO A 169 6.45 11.27 -16.20
N LEU A 170 5.31 10.73 -15.76
CA LEU A 170 4.15 10.51 -16.64
C LEU A 170 3.65 11.85 -17.14
N LEU A 171 3.68 12.06 -18.45
CA LEU A 171 3.26 13.29 -19.11
C LEU A 171 1.79 13.18 -19.52
N ARG A 172 0.94 14.09 -19.03
CA ARG A 172 -0.47 14.17 -19.43
C ARG A 172 -1.01 15.60 -19.35
N PRO A 173 -1.77 16.04 -20.37
CA PRO A 173 -2.38 17.37 -20.35
C PRO A 173 -3.17 17.64 -19.07
N GLY A 174 -2.95 18.83 -18.51
CA GLY A 174 -3.65 19.32 -17.31
C GLY A 174 -3.27 18.66 -15.98
N HIS A 175 -2.33 17.70 -15.97
CA HIS A 175 -1.99 16.93 -14.76
C HIS A 175 -0.49 16.82 -14.51
N SER A 176 0.35 16.99 -15.53
CA SER A 176 1.80 17.06 -15.38
C SER A 176 2.38 17.93 -16.50
N LEU A 177 3.70 18.14 -16.47
CA LEU A 177 4.37 18.95 -17.48
C LEU A 177 4.24 18.36 -18.90
N CYS A 178 4.34 19.24 -19.89
CA CYS A 178 4.39 18.85 -21.29
C CYS A 178 5.78 18.34 -21.69
N PRO A 179 5.90 17.63 -22.84
CA PRO A 179 7.19 17.18 -23.34
C PRO A 179 8.23 18.29 -23.54
N ALA A 180 7.80 19.51 -23.92
CA ALA A 180 8.72 20.63 -24.12
C ALA A 180 9.35 21.12 -22.81
N CYS A 181 8.59 21.17 -21.71
CA CYS A 181 9.14 21.49 -20.38
C CYS A 181 10.11 20.41 -19.90
N LEU A 182 9.82 19.13 -20.18
CA LEU A 182 10.74 18.05 -19.84
C LEU A 182 12.05 18.19 -20.62
N ALA A 183 11.97 18.43 -21.93
CA ALA A 183 13.14 18.63 -22.78
C ALA A 183 13.94 19.90 -22.41
N ALA A 184 13.28 20.95 -21.94
CA ALA A 184 13.94 22.16 -21.46
C ALA A 184 14.69 21.94 -20.13
N SER A 185 14.12 21.15 -19.23
CA SER A 185 14.71 20.88 -17.91
C SER A 185 15.78 19.78 -17.95
N ARG A 186 15.75 18.88 -18.94
CA ARG A 186 16.59 17.68 -18.99
C ARG A 186 17.21 17.45 -20.36
N LYS A 187 18.48 17.06 -20.36
CA LYS A 187 19.12 16.49 -21.55
C LYS A 187 18.65 15.06 -21.73
N ALA A 188 17.68 14.86 -22.61
CA ALA A 188 17.24 13.54 -23.01
C ALA A 188 18.16 12.99 -24.11
N GLY A 189 18.73 11.81 -23.87
CA GLY A 189 19.42 11.01 -24.86
C GLY A 189 18.85 9.59 -24.94
N PRO A 190 19.26 8.81 -25.95
CA PRO A 190 18.86 7.42 -26.07
C PRO A 190 19.41 6.61 -24.88
N VAL A 191 18.64 5.63 -24.43
CA VAL A 191 19.09 4.67 -23.42
C VAL A 191 20.24 3.84 -24.01
N PRO A 192 21.40 3.77 -23.32
CA PRO A 192 22.53 3.01 -23.84
C PRO A 192 22.23 1.49 -23.81
N PRO A 193 22.77 0.68 -24.75
CA PRO A 193 22.45 -0.74 -24.86
C PRO A 193 22.64 -1.54 -23.57
N GLU A 194 23.68 -1.23 -22.79
CA GLU A 194 23.98 -1.86 -21.50
C GLU A 194 22.91 -1.59 -20.42
N ALA A 195 22.16 -0.49 -20.52
CA ALA A 195 21.07 -0.14 -19.60
C ALA A 195 19.69 -0.55 -20.12
N ALA A 196 19.60 -1.05 -21.36
CA ALA A 196 18.33 -1.34 -22.02
C ALA A 196 17.47 -2.34 -21.25
N ASN A 197 18.08 -3.36 -20.62
CA ASN A 197 17.37 -4.35 -19.83
C ASN A 197 16.76 -3.75 -18.55
N LEU A 198 17.53 -2.98 -17.80
CA LEU A 198 17.04 -2.28 -16.61
C LEU A 198 15.90 -1.30 -16.98
N ALA A 199 16.09 -0.53 -18.06
CA ALA A 199 15.09 0.41 -18.55
C ALA A 199 13.79 -0.29 -18.99
N ALA A 200 13.88 -1.40 -19.73
CA ALA A 200 12.73 -2.19 -20.15
C ALA A 200 11.95 -2.74 -18.95
N ALA A 201 12.65 -3.30 -17.97
CA ALA A 201 12.03 -3.87 -16.77
C ALA A 201 11.29 -2.80 -15.95
N LEU A 202 11.92 -1.66 -15.69
CA LEU A 202 11.32 -0.56 -14.93
C LEU A 202 10.13 0.07 -15.68
N ALA A 203 10.26 0.29 -16.99
CA ALA A 203 9.18 0.82 -17.80
C ALA A 203 7.99 -0.13 -17.87
N THR A 204 8.24 -1.45 -18.01
CA THR A 204 7.19 -2.47 -17.99
C THR A 204 6.45 -2.47 -16.66
N ALA A 205 7.18 -2.47 -15.54
CA ALA A 205 6.57 -2.45 -14.21
C ALA A 205 5.69 -1.21 -14.01
N GLU A 206 6.16 -0.03 -14.43
CA GLU A 206 5.42 1.23 -14.33
C GLU A 206 4.17 1.24 -15.21
N VAL A 207 4.27 0.75 -16.46
CA VAL A 207 3.13 0.61 -17.37
C VAL A 207 2.07 -0.32 -16.80
N VAL A 208 2.48 -1.48 -16.30
CA VAL A 208 1.57 -2.44 -15.68
C VAL A 208 0.88 -1.81 -14.48
N ALA A 209 1.62 -1.13 -13.61
CA ALA A 209 1.05 -0.42 -12.47
C ALA A 209 0.01 0.64 -12.92
N LEU A 210 0.32 1.39 -13.98
CA LEU A 210 -0.55 2.41 -14.55
C LEU A 210 -1.86 1.83 -15.09
N LEU A 211 -1.77 0.75 -15.89
CA LEU A 211 -2.93 0.10 -16.49
C LEU A 211 -3.80 -0.59 -15.44
N LEU A 212 -3.18 -1.22 -14.44
CA LEU A 212 -3.94 -1.85 -13.38
C LEU A 212 -4.59 -0.83 -12.46
N GLY A 213 -3.95 0.31 -12.18
CA GLY A 213 -4.54 1.40 -11.38
C GLY A 213 -4.68 1.11 -9.89
N HIS A 214 -4.04 0.05 -9.38
CA HIS A 214 -4.07 -0.33 -7.95
C HIS A 214 -2.66 -0.39 -7.33
N ALA A 215 -1.61 -0.41 -8.15
CA ALA A 215 -0.22 -0.37 -7.68
C ALA A 215 0.26 1.08 -7.63
N PRO A 216 1.07 1.46 -6.61
CA PRO A 216 1.68 2.78 -6.57
C PRO A 216 2.63 2.92 -7.76
N LEU A 217 2.49 4.04 -8.47
CA LEU A 217 3.40 4.42 -9.54
C LEU A 217 4.69 4.95 -8.93
N LEU A 218 5.82 4.59 -9.53
CA LEU A 218 7.10 5.21 -9.21
C LEU A 218 7.03 6.67 -9.68
N THR A 219 6.77 6.87 -10.96
CA THR A 219 6.96 8.15 -11.63
C THR A 219 5.84 9.13 -11.31
N GLY A 220 4.57 8.87 -11.64
CA GLY A 220 3.52 9.87 -11.43
C GLY A 220 3.94 11.26 -11.95
N ARG A 221 4.02 12.26 -11.05
CA ARG A 221 4.53 13.62 -11.37
C ARG A 221 6.04 13.82 -11.17
N ARG A 222 6.76 12.76 -10.79
CA ARG A 222 8.17 12.73 -10.44
C ARG A 222 8.97 12.00 -11.50
N LEU A 223 10.21 12.44 -11.67
CA LEU A 223 11.21 11.78 -12.47
C LEU A 223 12.03 10.86 -11.56
N HIS A 224 12.09 9.57 -11.88
CA HIS A 224 13.00 8.65 -11.22
C HIS A 224 14.31 8.60 -12.00
N ARG A 225 15.40 8.95 -11.32
CA ARG A 225 16.75 8.97 -11.88
C ARG A 225 17.61 7.92 -11.18
N ILE A 226 18.33 7.13 -11.96
CA ILE A 226 19.21 6.06 -11.47
C ILE A 226 20.61 6.29 -12.03
N ASP A 227 21.61 6.40 -11.18
CA ASP A 227 23.02 6.36 -11.59
C ASP A 227 23.38 4.93 -12.03
N LEU A 228 23.84 4.78 -13.27
CA LEU A 228 24.09 3.46 -13.88
C LEU A 228 25.38 2.78 -13.39
N ARG A 229 26.22 3.48 -12.61
CA ARG A 229 27.45 2.94 -12.02
C ARG A 229 27.27 2.59 -10.55
N THR A 230 26.62 3.47 -9.79
CA THR A 230 26.44 3.31 -8.34
C THR A 230 25.10 2.68 -7.97
N PHE A 231 24.12 2.68 -8.90
CA PHE A 231 22.72 2.34 -8.66
C PHE A 231 22.03 3.22 -7.62
N GLU A 232 22.60 4.40 -7.33
CA GLU A 232 21.94 5.41 -6.49
C GLU A 232 20.67 5.91 -7.19
N GLN A 233 19.60 6.07 -6.41
CA GLN A 233 18.28 6.44 -6.92
C GLN A 233 17.86 7.79 -6.36
N HIS A 234 17.41 8.67 -7.24
CA HIS A 234 16.84 9.96 -6.89
C HIS A 234 15.44 10.09 -7.46
N SER A 235 14.55 10.68 -6.66
CA SER A 235 13.23 11.09 -7.11
C SER A 235 13.23 12.61 -7.22
N LEU A 236 13.00 13.12 -8.42
CA LEU A 236 13.08 14.54 -8.73
C LEU A 236 11.69 15.07 -9.06
N GLU A 237 11.31 16.20 -8.45
CA GLU A 237 10.12 16.93 -8.86
C GLU A 237 10.46 17.80 -10.08
N VAL A 238 9.72 17.61 -11.17
CA VAL A 238 9.94 18.35 -12.42
C VAL A 238 8.68 19.15 -12.74
N PRO A 239 8.48 20.32 -12.11
CA PRO A 239 7.33 21.16 -12.39
C PRO A 239 7.41 21.75 -13.80
N PRO A 240 6.26 22.13 -14.40
CA PRO A 240 6.30 22.88 -15.65
C PRO A 240 6.92 24.27 -15.46
N GLU A 241 7.50 24.78 -16.55
CA GLU A 241 7.98 26.15 -16.61
C GLU A 241 6.83 27.15 -16.39
N PRO A 242 7.03 28.21 -15.57
CA PRO A 242 6.00 29.21 -15.27
C PRO A 242 5.28 29.76 -16.51
N ASP A 243 6.04 30.06 -17.56
CA ASP A 243 5.55 30.74 -18.75
C ASP A 243 5.40 29.78 -19.93
N CYS A 244 5.23 28.48 -19.66
CA CYS A 244 5.10 27.49 -20.71
C CYS A 244 3.80 27.72 -21.51
N PRO A 245 3.86 27.99 -22.84
CA PRO A 245 2.67 28.19 -23.66
C PRO A 245 1.85 26.91 -23.88
N THR A 246 2.37 25.75 -23.46
CA THR A 246 1.78 24.43 -23.71
C THR A 246 1.10 23.83 -22.47
N CYS A 247 1.62 24.05 -21.27
CA CYS A 247 1.18 23.34 -20.06
C CYS A 247 -0.11 23.91 -19.44
N ASP A 248 -0.61 25.04 -19.93
CA ASP A 248 -1.77 25.76 -19.38
C ASP A 248 -1.68 25.91 -17.84
N VAL A 249 -0.49 26.25 -17.34
CA VAL A 249 -0.28 26.45 -15.90
C VAL A 249 -0.84 27.82 -15.52
N PRO A 250 -1.70 27.90 -14.49
CA PRO A 250 -2.18 29.18 -14.01
C PRO A 250 -1.03 30.10 -13.58
N GLY A 251 -1.11 31.37 -13.96
CA GLY A 251 -0.11 32.39 -13.59
C GLY A 251 -0.17 32.82 -12.12
N ASP A 252 -1.33 32.67 -11.45
CA ASP A 252 -1.46 33.03 -10.04
C ASP A 252 -0.93 31.91 -9.11
N THR A 253 -0.33 32.32 -7.98
CA THR A 253 0.37 31.42 -7.07
C THR A 253 -0.53 30.34 -6.47
N ILE A 254 -1.79 30.68 -6.16
CA ILE A 254 -2.72 29.76 -5.49
C ILE A 254 -3.21 28.71 -6.49
N ALA A 255 -3.71 29.11 -7.66
CA ALA A 255 -4.15 28.17 -8.68
C ALA A 255 -2.98 27.34 -9.21
N ARG A 256 -1.75 27.88 -9.24
CA ARG A 256 -0.54 27.10 -9.55
C ARG A 256 -0.26 26.04 -8.48
N HIS A 257 -0.37 26.40 -7.20
CA HIS A 257 -0.25 25.43 -6.11
C HIS A 257 -1.33 24.36 -6.21
N GLU A 258 -2.59 24.75 -6.41
CA GLU A 258 -3.72 23.84 -6.63
C GLU A 258 -3.48 22.91 -7.82
N TRP A 259 -2.93 23.43 -8.92
CA TRP A 259 -2.54 22.63 -10.08
C TRP A 259 -1.44 21.61 -9.73
N LEU A 260 -0.44 22.01 -8.94
CA LEU A 260 0.67 21.17 -8.49
C LEU A 260 0.25 20.07 -7.50
N VAL A 261 -0.78 20.30 -6.70
CA VAL A 261 -1.32 19.31 -5.76
C VAL A 261 -2.51 18.53 -6.30
N ARG A 262 -3.11 18.97 -7.42
CA ARG A 262 -4.26 18.30 -8.04
C ARG A 262 -3.94 16.84 -8.29
N ARG A 263 -4.78 15.95 -7.81
CA ARG A 263 -4.64 14.52 -8.06
C ARG A 263 -4.66 14.19 -9.56
N ALA A 264 -3.70 13.39 -10.02
CA ALA A 264 -3.68 12.97 -11.41
C ALA A 264 -4.65 11.81 -11.65
N PRO A 265 -5.07 11.53 -12.91
CA PRO A 265 -6.08 10.53 -13.20
C PRO A 265 -5.59 9.10 -12.94
N TRP A 266 -4.27 8.92 -12.91
CA TRP A 266 -3.61 7.68 -12.54
C TRP A 266 -3.49 7.48 -11.03
N ASP A 267 -3.68 8.53 -10.24
CA ASP A 267 -3.82 8.41 -8.79
C ASP A 267 -5.27 7.98 -8.51
N ARG A 268 -5.63 6.75 -8.90
CA ARG A 268 -6.92 6.20 -8.50
C ARG A 268 -6.91 6.06 -6.98
N PRO A 269 -7.95 6.51 -6.26
CA PRO A 269 -8.15 5.99 -4.92
C PRO A 269 -8.30 4.49 -5.10
N VAL A 270 -7.47 3.69 -4.44
CA VAL A 270 -7.83 2.29 -4.25
C VAL A 270 -9.15 2.36 -3.48
N GLU A 271 -10.27 2.06 -4.15
CA GLU A 271 -11.58 1.93 -3.50
C GLU A 271 -11.51 0.71 -2.59
N GLU A 272 -10.95 0.90 -1.40
CA GLU A 272 -11.00 -0.09 -0.35
C GLU A 272 -12.27 0.13 0.47
N GLU A 273 -13.02 -0.95 0.69
CA GLU A 273 -14.13 -0.97 1.66
C GLU A 273 -13.59 -0.47 3.02
N PRO A 274 -14.01 0.72 3.51
CA PRO A 274 -13.25 1.47 4.51
C PRO A 274 -13.11 0.84 5.91
N ASP A 275 -13.80 -0.26 6.21
CA ASP A 275 -13.94 -0.75 7.59
C ASP A 275 -13.75 -2.26 7.78
N ARG A 276 -13.83 -3.09 6.73
CA ARG A 276 -13.93 -4.54 6.94
C ARG A 276 -12.61 -5.24 7.22
N TRP A 277 -11.50 -4.68 6.77
CA TRP A 277 -10.26 -5.44 6.62
C TRP A 277 -9.45 -5.54 7.93
N ARG A 278 -9.30 -4.46 8.72
CA ARG A 278 -8.31 -4.53 9.82
C ARG A 278 -8.74 -5.21 11.11
N ASP A 279 -10.02 -5.12 11.50
CA ASP A 279 -10.48 -5.93 12.64
C ASP A 279 -10.59 -7.42 12.25
N ALA A 280 -10.77 -7.71 10.94
CA ALA A 280 -10.75 -9.06 10.39
C ALA A 280 -9.31 -9.62 10.24
N ASP A 281 -8.34 -8.77 9.84
CA ASP A 281 -6.92 -9.12 9.75
C ASP A 281 -6.34 -9.49 11.12
N LEU A 282 -6.87 -8.89 12.19
CA LEU A 282 -6.59 -9.26 13.58
C LEU A 282 -7.62 -10.23 14.16
N GLY A 283 -8.43 -10.88 13.31
CA GLY A 283 -9.52 -11.76 13.75
C GLY A 283 -9.04 -12.91 14.64
N SER A 284 -7.83 -13.40 14.36
CA SER A 284 -7.12 -14.45 15.11
C SER A 284 -6.31 -13.92 16.31
N SER A 285 -6.11 -12.60 16.42
CA SER A 285 -5.35 -12.01 17.51
C SER A 285 -6.07 -12.17 18.85
N PRO A 286 -5.33 -12.39 19.95
CA PRO A 286 -5.90 -12.40 21.29
C PRO A 286 -6.62 -11.09 21.61
N ARG A 287 -7.79 -11.21 22.24
CA ARG A 287 -8.64 -10.10 22.68
C ARG A 287 -8.65 -10.01 24.19
N PHE A 288 -8.56 -8.79 24.71
CA PHE A 288 -8.52 -8.51 26.14
C PHE A 288 -9.58 -7.49 26.51
N PRO A 289 -10.23 -7.62 27.68
CA PRO A 289 -11.06 -6.55 28.20
C PRO A 289 -10.22 -5.28 28.41
N LEU A 290 -10.87 -4.12 28.32
CA LEU A 290 -10.22 -2.86 28.68
C LEU A 290 -9.83 -2.87 30.16
N PRO A 291 -8.61 -2.45 30.53
CA PRO A 291 -8.27 -2.21 31.93
C PRO A 291 -9.21 -1.13 32.50
N ASP A 292 -9.88 -1.42 33.62
CA ASP A 292 -10.89 -0.51 34.21
C ASP A 292 -10.35 0.91 34.40
N ALA A 293 -9.09 1.03 34.84
CA ALA A 293 -8.41 2.30 35.05
C ALA A 293 -8.27 3.14 33.75
N LEU A 294 -8.18 2.50 32.59
CA LEU A 294 -7.93 3.15 31.30
C LEU A 294 -9.16 3.15 30.37
N ALA A 295 -10.20 2.38 30.68
CA ALA A 295 -11.34 2.16 29.79
C ALA A 295 -12.01 3.46 29.34
N GLY A 296 -12.27 4.38 30.27
CA GLY A 296 -12.86 5.69 29.96
C GLY A 296 -11.98 6.54 29.04
N LEU A 297 -10.66 6.50 29.25
CA LEU A 297 -9.69 7.24 28.45
C LEU A 297 -9.57 6.66 27.03
N ILE A 298 -9.48 5.33 26.90
CA ILE A 298 -9.36 4.64 25.60
C ILE A 298 -10.62 4.88 24.76
N ARG A 299 -11.82 4.76 25.34
CA ARG A 299 -13.08 5.07 24.65
C ARG A 299 -13.13 6.53 24.21
N ALA A 300 -12.71 7.45 25.08
CA ALA A 300 -12.63 8.88 24.75
C ALA A 300 -11.52 9.21 23.73
N ALA A 301 -10.53 8.34 23.54
CA ALA A 301 -9.48 8.50 22.53
C ALA A 301 -9.90 8.04 21.13
N CYS A 302 -11.00 7.27 21.01
CA CYS A 302 -11.47 6.74 19.74
C CYS A 302 -12.38 7.73 18.97
N ASP A 303 -12.15 7.89 17.66
CA ASP A 303 -13.02 8.65 16.74
C ASP A 303 -12.98 8.01 15.34
N ARG A 304 -13.47 6.76 15.23
CA ARG A 304 -13.59 6.07 13.93
C ARG A 304 -14.66 6.75 13.05
N PRO A 305 -14.49 6.77 11.71
CA PRO A 305 -13.40 6.14 10.95
C PRO A 305 -12.14 6.99 10.81
N ALA A 306 -12.04 8.15 11.48
CA ALA A 306 -10.95 9.10 11.27
C ALA A 306 -9.65 8.74 12.01
N LEU A 307 -9.77 8.06 13.15
CA LEU A 307 -8.67 7.70 14.04
C LEU A 307 -8.77 6.24 14.49
N ASP A 308 -7.61 5.60 14.58
CA ASP A 308 -7.43 4.42 15.44
C ASP A 308 -6.70 4.82 16.73
N THR A 309 -6.94 4.04 17.78
CA THR A 309 -6.32 4.21 19.09
C THR A 309 -5.53 2.95 19.43
N TYR A 310 -4.25 3.12 19.72
CA TYR A 310 -3.39 2.06 20.20
C TYR A 310 -3.00 2.32 21.66
N LEU A 311 -2.89 1.25 22.44
CA LEU A 311 -2.38 1.24 23.80
C LEU A 311 -1.03 0.52 23.81
N VAL A 312 0.01 1.21 24.27
CA VAL A 312 1.38 0.71 24.32
C VAL A 312 1.89 0.69 25.76
N GLY A 313 2.54 -0.40 26.15
CA GLY A 313 3.28 -0.51 27.42
C GLY A 313 2.43 -0.55 28.70
N ALA A 314 1.12 -0.77 28.59
CA ALA A 314 0.24 -0.83 29.76
C ALA A 314 0.52 -2.08 30.62
N ALA A 315 0.76 -1.87 31.92
CA ALA A 315 0.98 -2.94 32.88
C ALA A 315 -0.21 -3.89 32.97
N GLY A 316 0.06 -5.18 33.23
CA GLY A 316 -0.98 -6.21 33.41
C GLY A 316 -1.56 -6.78 32.11
N LEU A 317 -1.16 -6.27 30.94
CA LEU A 317 -1.48 -6.90 29.66
C LEU A 317 -0.34 -7.83 29.20
N PRO A 318 -0.65 -8.97 28.57
CA PRO A 318 0.35 -9.95 28.18
C PRO A 318 1.14 -9.55 26.93
N TYR A 319 0.62 -8.59 26.16
CA TYR A 319 1.27 -8.04 24.98
C TYR A 319 1.61 -6.57 25.20
N PRO A 320 2.63 -6.05 24.54
CA PRO A 320 3.00 -4.67 24.74
C PRO A 320 2.26 -3.66 23.87
N VAL A 321 1.65 -4.10 22.77
CA VAL A 321 0.92 -3.22 21.85
C VAL A 321 -0.47 -3.81 21.59
N HIS A 322 -1.48 -2.98 21.82
CA HIS A 322 -2.85 -3.32 21.53
C HIS A 322 -3.52 -2.23 20.71
N ARG A 323 -4.38 -2.63 19.79
CA ARG A 323 -5.31 -1.74 19.10
C ARG A 323 -6.67 -1.83 19.76
N TYR A 324 -7.32 -0.71 19.99
CA TYR A 324 -8.68 -0.70 20.52
C TYR A 324 -9.71 -0.98 19.40
N SER A 325 -10.60 -1.94 19.64
CA SER A 325 -11.78 -2.21 18.82
C SER A 325 -13.02 -1.61 19.49
N PRO A 326 -13.58 -0.50 18.97
CA PRO A 326 -14.80 0.09 19.54
C PRO A 326 -16.04 -0.76 19.26
N ARG A 327 -15.98 -1.68 18.29
CA ARG A 327 -17.10 -2.56 17.93
C ARG A 327 -17.36 -3.61 19.01
N ASP A 328 -16.28 -4.24 19.48
CA ASP A 328 -16.35 -5.31 20.47
C ASP A 328 -16.02 -4.80 21.89
N ASP A 329 -15.61 -3.54 22.01
CA ASP A 329 -15.15 -2.88 23.24
C ASP A 329 -13.98 -3.63 23.94
N VAL A 330 -13.02 -4.07 23.14
CA VAL A 330 -11.85 -4.85 23.58
C VAL A 330 -10.54 -4.28 23.03
N LEU A 331 -9.44 -4.67 23.66
CA LEU A 331 -8.09 -4.52 23.15
C LEU A 331 -7.70 -5.74 22.33
N ILE A 332 -7.20 -5.53 21.12
CA ILE A 332 -6.71 -6.59 20.23
C ILE A 332 -5.19 -6.50 20.20
N ALA A 333 -4.49 -7.58 20.58
CA ALA A 333 -3.03 -7.62 20.51
C ALA A 333 -2.53 -7.53 19.07
N THR A 334 -1.57 -6.64 18.80
CA THR A 334 -0.99 -6.47 17.46
C THR A 334 0.46 -6.94 17.38
N ARG A 335 1.25 -6.88 18.47
CA ARG A 335 2.62 -7.42 18.53
C ARG A 335 2.99 -7.90 19.93
N ALA A 336 4.03 -8.71 20.02
CA ALA A 336 4.57 -9.26 21.26
C ALA A 336 5.81 -8.53 21.83
N ASP A 337 6.40 -7.57 21.10
CA ASP A 337 7.67 -6.95 21.50
C ASP A 337 7.61 -5.41 21.46
N VAL A 338 7.96 -4.74 22.58
CA VAL A 338 8.14 -3.27 22.72
C VAL A 338 9.59 -2.86 22.85
N SER A 339 10.52 -3.82 23.02
CA SER A 339 11.91 -3.52 23.36
C SER A 339 12.63 -2.65 22.31
N ALA A 340 12.01 -2.47 21.14
CA ALA A 340 12.52 -1.67 20.04
C ALA A 340 12.13 -0.17 20.05
N VAL A 341 11.25 0.31 20.92
CA VAL A 341 10.81 1.72 20.88
C VAL A 341 11.05 2.44 22.20
N GLU A 342 11.96 3.41 22.15
CA GLU A 342 12.22 4.32 23.25
C GLU A 342 11.05 5.31 23.45
N PRO A 343 10.78 5.76 24.68
CA PRO A 343 9.83 6.83 24.93
C PRO A 343 10.15 8.08 24.09
N PRO A 344 9.15 8.83 23.61
CA PRO A 344 9.40 10.15 23.04
C PRO A 344 10.16 11.02 24.04
N ASP A 345 11.26 11.64 23.61
CA ASP A 345 12.14 12.45 24.47
C ASP A 345 11.44 13.59 25.21
N ASP A 346 10.30 14.04 24.69
CA ASP A 346 9.50 15.14 25.22
C ASP A 346 8.36 14.69 26.14
N LEU A 347 8.18 13.38 26.33
CA LEU A 347 7.34 12.85 27.39
C LEU A 347 8.16 12.64 28.67
N PRO A 348 7.66 13.05 29.85
CA PRO A 348 8.28 12.71 31.12
C PRO A 348 8.47 11.19 31.26
N ALA A 349 9.58 10.77 31.88
CA ALA A 349 9.78 9.38 32.26
C ALA A 349 8.67 8.90 33.22
N GLY A 350 8.41 7.60 33.23
CA GLY A 350 7.47 6.98 34.18
C GLY A 350 5.99 6.99 33.75
N ALA A 351 5.71 7.16 32.45
CA ALA A 351 4.36 6.91 31.93
C ALA A 351 3.98 5.43 32.19
N THR A 352 2.77 5.20 32.71
CA THR A 352 2.25 3.84 32.97
C THR A 352 1.69 3.18 31.71
N ALA A 353 1.36 3.98 30.69
CA ALA A 353 1.03 3.54 29.33
C ALA A 353 1.15 4.72 28.36
N TRP A 354 1.18 4.41 27.06
CA TRP A 354 0.98 5.42 26.00
C TRP A 354 -0.29 5.12 25.22
N LEU A 355 -1.06 6.17 24.94
CA LEU A 355 -2.08 6.13 23.90
C LEU A 355 -1.53 6.75 22.63
N VAL A 356 -1.50 5.98 21.56
CA VAL A 356 -1.09 6.48 20.24
C VAL A 356 -2.32 6.69 19.39
N LEU A 357 -2.56 7.95 18.99
CA LEU A 357 -3.63 8.31 18.08
C LEU A 357 -3.10 8.23 16.65
N VAL A 358 -3.68 7.36 15.85
CA VAL A 358 -3.27 7.16 14.46
C VAL A 358 -4.34 7.72 13.54
N ALA A 359 -4.02 8.78 12.82
CA ALA A 359 -4.83 9.29 11.73
C ALA A 359 -4.90 8.25 10.61
N THR A 360 -6.12 7.98 10.13
CA THR A 360 -6.38 6.99 9.07
C THR A 360 -7.01 7.67 7.84
N PRO A 361 -6.31 8.62 7.18
CA PRO A 361 -6.82 9.33 6.01
C PRO A 361 -7.32 8.40 4.90
N GLY A 362 -6.73 7.20 4.74
CA GLY A 362 -7.19 6.21 3.77
C GLY A 362 -8.69 5.89 3.90
N ARG A 363 -9.23 5.81 5.13
CA ARG A 363 -10.66 5.51 5.37
C ARG A 363 -11.59 6.68 5.06
N LEU A 364 -11.09 7.90 5.25
CA LEU A 364 -11.84 9.11 4.96
C LEU A 364 -11.76 9.50 3.48
N HIS A 365 -10.87 8.88 2.72
CA HIS A 365 -10.53 9.32 1.37
C HIS A 365 -11.71 9.24 0.41
N ALA A 366 -12.53 8.19 0.48
CA ALA A 366 -13.72 8.07 -0.37
C ALA A 366 -14.72 9.23 -0.17
N ALA A 367 -14.88 9.69 1.08
CA ALA A 367 -15.84 10.75 1.41
C ALA A 367 -15.25 12.17 1.30
N HIS A 368 -13.94 12.31 1.44
CA HIS A 368 -13.29 13.62 1.65
C HIS A 368 -12.10 13.91 0.73
N GLY A 369 -11.69 12.96 -0.11
CA GLY A 369 -10.58 13.10 -1.04
C GLY A 369 -9.33 13.68 -0.38
N GLU A 370 -8.78 14.73 -0.99
CA GLU A 370 -7.57 15.42 -0.51
C GLU A 370 -7.72 16.04 0.90
N ALA A 371 -8.94 16.35 1.34
CA ALA A 371 -9.20 16.87 2.68
C ALA A 371 -9.16 15.79 3.78
N ALA A 372 -9.03 14.51 3.43
CA ALA A 372 -9.03 13.39 4.37
C ALA A 372 -7.94 13.51 5.43
N LEU A 373 -6.69 13.77 5.03
CA LEU A 373 -5.55 13.94 5.95
C LEU A 373 -5.81 15.05 6.95
N ARG A 374 -6.13 16.25 6.46
CA ARG A 374 -6.46 17.40 7.31
C ARG A 374 -7.61 17.08 8.27
N ARG A 375 -8.65 16.40 7.80
CA ARG A 375 -9.80 16.03 8.64
C ARG A 375 -9.42 15.03 9.72
N SER A 376 -8.63 14.00 9.41
CA SER A 376 -8.15 13.04 10.42
C SER A 376 -7.34 13.73 11.52
N PHE A 377 -6.41 14.63 11.15
CA PHE A 377 -5.64 15.40 12.13
C PHE A 377 -6.50 16.38 12.95
N LEU A 378 -7.50 17.03 12.33
CA LEU A 378 -8.46 17.85 13.06
C LEU A 378 -9.29 17.04 14.05
N ARG A 379 -9.63 15.78 13.71
CA ARG A 379 -10.27 14.87 14.66
C ARG A 379 -9.33 14.51 15.81
N ALA A 380 -8.06 14.20 15.53
CA ALA A 380 -7.07 13.96 16.59
C ALA A 380 -6.96 15.13 17.56
N GLY A 381 -6.89 16.37 17.06
CA GLY A 381 -6.87 17.57 17.90
C GLY A 381 -8.12 17.71 18.79
N ARG A 382 -9.32 17.41 18.25
CA ARG A 382 -10.57 17.42 19.04
C ARG A 382 -10.57 16.34 20.11
N VAL A 383 -10.03 15.15 19.81
CA VAL A 383 -9.86 14.08 20.78
C VAL A 383 -8.91 14.51 21.89
N LEU A 384 -7.72 15.03 21.56
CA LEU A 384 -6.76 15.52 22.55
C LEU A 384 -7.37 16.58 23.48
N ALA A 385 -8.14 17.52 22.93
CA ALA A 385 -8.79 18.57 23.71
C ALA A 385 -9.83 18.04 24.73
N ARG A 386 -10.44 16.87 24.50
CA ARG A 386 -11.42 16.27 25.42
C ARG A 386 -10.84 15.29 26.43
N LEU A 387 -9.65 14.71 26.18
CA LEU A 387 -9.06 13.67 27.04
C LEU A 387 -8.86 14.10 28.51
N PRO A 388 -8.38 15.32 28.83
CA PRO A 388 -8.19 15.74 30.22
C PRO A 388 -9.45 15.72 31.09
N ALA A 389 -10.63 15.82 30.47
CA ALA A 389 -11.92 15.81 31.17
C ALA A 389 -12.27 14.45 31.81
N THR A 390 -11.52 13.39 31.52
CA THR A 390 -11.71 12.05 32.11
C THR A 390 -11.25 11.97 33.57
N GLY A 391 -10.42 12.92 34.04
CA GLY A 391 -10.18 13.17 35.46
C GLY A 391 -9.44 12.11 36.28
N ALA A 392 -9.15 10.93 35.74
CA ALA A 392 -8.49 9.84 36.46
C ALA A 392 -6.95 9.88 36.39
N HIS A 393 -6.39 10.51 35.35
CA HIS A 393 -4.96 10.46 35.05
C HIS A 393 -4.38 11.85 34.82
N HIS A 394 -3.07 11.99 34.99
CA HIS A 394 -2.32 13.11 34.44
C HIS A 394 -1.87 12.73 33.01
N LEU A 395 -2.14 13.59 32.04
CA LEU A 395 -1.90 13.31 30.63
C LEU A 395 -0.92 14.34 30.06
N VAL A 396 0.14 13.87 29.44
CA VAL A 396 1.08 14.70 28.67
C VAL A 396 1.10 14.16 27.25
N TRP A 397 1.03 15.01 26.24
CA TRP A 397 1.05 14.56 24.86
C TRP A 397 2.11 15.29 24.04
N THR A 398 2.56 14.60 23.00
CA THR A 398 3.44 15.13 21.98
C THR A 398 2.89 14.85 20.58
N LEU A 399 3.25 15.73 19.64
CA LEU A 399 3.05 15.53 18.20
C LEU A 399 4.31 14.97 17.52
N ARG A 400 5.44 14.90 18.24
CA ARG A 400 6.66 14.26 17.77
C ARG A 400 6.46 12.75 17.77
N VAL A 401 6.82 12.13 16.67
CA VAL A 401 6.68 10.68 16.48
C VAL A 401 8.07 10.07 16.70
N PRO A 402 8.25 9.19 17.71
CA PRO A 402 9.51 8.47 17.90
C PRO A 402 9.88 7.66 16.65
N ASP A 403 11.18 7.57 16.40
CA ASP A 403 11.70 6.65 15.39
C ASP A 403 11.30 5.21 15.74
N GLY A 404 10.92 4.43 14.73
CA GLY A 404 10.48 3.04 14.93
C GLY A 404 9.06 2.86 15.46
N LEU A 405 8.37 3.90 15.95
CA LEU A 405 6.98 3.75 16.43
C LEU A 405 6.03 3.33 15.30
N ARG A 406 6.25 3.82 14.08
CA ARG A 406 5.43 3.42 12.91
C ARG A 406 5.62 1.95 12.56
N GLU A 407 6.86 1.48 12.60
CA GLU A 407 7.24 0.08 12.40
C GLU A 407 6.71 -0.82 13.52
N LEU A 408 6.74 -0.35 14.77
CA LEU A 408 6.17 -1.07 15.92
C LEU A 408 4.66 -1.28 15.76
N LEU A 409 3.94 -0.26 15.29
CA LEU A 409 2.49 -0.33 15.09
C LEU A 409 2.09 -0.94 13.73
N GLU A 410 3.06 -1.30 12.89
CA GLU A 410 2.86 -1.83 11.53
C GLU A 410 1.98 -0.91 10.67
N LEU A 411 2.18 0.41 10.80
CA LEU A 411 1.36 1.38 10.09
C LEU A 411 1.59 1.34 8.58
N ASP A 412 0.51 1.48 7.82
CA ASP A 412 0.57 1.52 6.36
C ASP A 412 1.16 2.86 5.89
N ARG A 413 2.31 2.80 5.21
CA ARG A 413 3.07 3.96 4.73
C ARG A 413 2.24 4.76 3.72
N GLY A 414 1.80 5.94 4.15
CA GLY A 414 1.07 6.90 3.31
C GLY A 414 -0.44 6.89 3.53
N ARG A 415 -0.99 5.90 4.24
CA ARG A 415 -2.42 5.83 4.58
C ARG A 415 -2.70 6.03 6.06
N GLU A 416 -1.67 5.85 6.88
CA GLU A 416 -1.75 6.02 8.32
C GLU A 416 -0.59 6.87 8.81
N GLN A 417 -0.90 7.70 9.80
CA GLN A 417 0.09 8.57 10.37
C GLN A 417 -0.19 8.74 11.86
N VAL A 418 0.83 8.58 12.68
CA VAL A 418 0.75 8.95 14.10
C VAL A 418 0.43 10.44 14.16
N ALA A 419 -0.73 10.77 14.71
CA ALA A 419 -1.20 12.13 14.89
C ALA A 419 -0.74 12.71 16.23
N ALA A 420 -0.70 11.87 17.27
CA ALA A 420 -0.18 12.22 18.59
C ALA A 420 0.15 10.99 19.42
N VAL A 421 1.06 11.16 20.38
CA VAL A 421 1.34 10.20 21.45
C VAL A 421 0.98 10.85 22.77
N VAL A 422 0.20 10.16 23.59
CA VAL A 422 -0.26 10.64 24.91
C VAL A 422 0.33 9.71 25.97
N GLY A 423 1.27 10.23 26.77
CA GLY A 423 1.73 9.60 27.99
C GLY A 423 0.65 9.67 29.08
N VAL A 424 0.34 8.52 29.66
CA VAL A 424 -0.59 8.38 30.78
C VAL A 424 0.21 8.20 32.06
N TYR A 425 -0.06 9.04 33.06
CA TYR A 425 0.62 9.02 34.35
C TYR A 425 -0.40 8.89 35.47
N GLU A 426 -0.04 8.12 36.50
CA GLU A 426 -0.75 8.14 37.78
C GLU A 426 -0.68 9.56 38.37
N ARG A 427 -1.75 9.95 39.06
CA ARG A 427 -1.85 11.27 39.70
C ARG A 427 -1.11 11.36 41.02
#